data_AF-A0A699T3T4-F1
#
_entry.id   AF-A0A699T3T4-F1
#
_cell.length_a   1.000
_cell.length_b   1.000
_cell.length_c   1.000
_cell.angle_alpha   90.00
_cell.angle_beta   90.00
_cell.angle_gamma   90.00
#
_symmetry.space_group_name_H-M   'P 1'
#
loop_
_entity.id
_entity.type
_entity.pdbx_description
1 polymer ?
#
loop_
_entity_poly.entity_id
_entity_poly.type
_entity_poly.pdbx_seq_one_letter_code
_entity_poly.pdbx_strand_id
1 'polypeptide(L)'
;MNKSIVYTDHSALKYLFAKKDAKARLLRWILLLQEFDFKVIDTRGAENYAADHLSRLENLYENIFDPKEINETFPLESLNK
;
A
#
# COMPACT_ATOMS: atom_id res chain seq x y z
N MET A 1 4.55 -2.01 20.56
CA MET A 1 4.11 -1.88 19.15
C MET A 1 3.27 -0.62 19.07
N ASN A 2 3.64 0.31 18.18
CA ASN A 2 2.88 1.54 18.00
C ASN A 2 1.74 1.25 17.03
N LYS A 3 0.51 1.50 17.47
CA LYS A 3 -0.68 1.28 16.67
C LYS A 3 -0.95 2.48 15.79
N SER A 4 -0.85 2.30 14.49
CA SER A 4 -1.06 3.37 13.51
C SER A 4 -2.50 3.39 13.00
N ILE A 5 -2.99 4.56 12.57
CA ILE A 5 -4.29 4.70 11.91
C ILE A 5 -4.02 5.18 10.50
N VAL A 6 -4.54 4.44 9.52
CA VAL A 6 -4.45 4.77 8.10
C VAL A 6 -5.81 5.26 7.64
N TYR A 7 -5.88 6.53 7.26
CA TYR A 7 -7.04 7.12 6.61
C TYR A 7 -6.90 6.95 5.10
N THR A 8 -7.96 6.49 4.44
CA THR A 8 -7.98 6.27 2.99
C THR A 8 -9.35 6.61 2.45
N ASP A 9 -9.42 7.07 1.21
CA ASP A 9 -10.65 7.22 0.43
C ASP A 9 -10.98 5.99 -0.42
N HIS A 10 -10.21 4.91 -0.23
CA HIS A 10 -10.41 3.63 -0.90
C HIS A 10 -11.01 2.59 0.05
N SER A 11 -12.33 2.64 0.22
CA SER A 11 -13.11 1.78 1.13
C SER A 11 -12.81 0.28 1.07
N ALA A 12 -12.42 -0.26 -0.10
CA ALA A 12 -12.09 -1.69 -0.21
C ALA A 12 -10.89 -2.13 0.65
N LEU A 13 -9.96 -1.22 0.98
CA LEU A 13 -8.79 -1.53 1.81
C LEU A 13 -9.18 -1.93 3.23
N LYS A 14 -10.35 -1.52 3.71
CA LYS A 14 -10.91 -1.97 5.00
C LYS A 14 -11.06 -3.48 5.09
N TYR A 15 -11.27 -4.14 3.95
CA TYR A 15 -11.50 -5.58 3.86
C TYR A 15 -10.27 -6.35 3.37
N LEU A 16 -9.10 -5.72 3.33
CA LEU A 16 -7.87 -6.29 2.79
C LEU A 16 -7.55 -7.67 3.41
N PHE A 17 -7.55 -7.76 4.74
CA PHE A 17 -7.27 -9.00 5.47
C PHE A 17 -8.45 -9.98 5.53
N ALA A 18 -9.67 -9.56 5.16
CA ALA A 18 -10.85 -10.42 5.14
C ALA A 18 -11.02 -11.18 3.81
N LYS A 19 -10.18 -10.87 2.81
CA LYS A 19 -10.28 -11.46 1.47
C LYS A 19 -9.69 -12.88 1.46
N LYS A 20 -10.57 -13.89 1.39
CA LYS A 20 -10.19 -15.32 1.34
C LYS A 20 -9.42 -15.70 0.07
N ASP A 21 -9.94 -15.32 -1.10
CA ASP A 21 -9.32 -15.64 -2.41
C ASP A 21 -8.65 -14.40 -3.00
N ALA A 22 -7.58 -13.97 -2.36
CA ALA A 22 -6.79 -12.83 -2.81
C ALA A 22 -5.91 -13.22 -4.03
N LYS A 23 -5.90 -12.36 -5.07
CA LYS A 23 -4.98 -12.53 -6.21
C LYS A 23 -3.52 -12.43 -5.74
N ALA A 24 -2.57 -13.01 -6.47
CA ALA A 24 -1.15 -13.01 -6.10
C ALA A 24 -0.60 -11.62 -5.71
N ARG A 25 -0.93 -10.57 -6.48
CA ARG A 25 -0.55 -9.19 -6.15
C ARG A 25 -1.11 -8.72 -4.82
N LEU A 26 -2.35 -9.07 -4.50
CA LEU A 26 -2.99 -8.70 -3.24
C LEU A 26 -2.41 -9.49 -2.05
N LEU A 27 -2.10 -10.77 -2.26
CA LEU A 27 -1.42 -11.59 -1.25
C LEU A 27 -0.05 -11.02 -0.88
N ARG A 28 0.75 -10.57 -1.86
CA ARG A 28 2.01 -9.86 -1.61
C ARG A 28 1.80 -8.65 -0.69
N TRP A 29 0.84 -7.79 -1.00
CA TRP A 29 0.54 -6.64 -0.13
C TRP A 29 0.07 -7.06 1.27
N ILE A 30 -0.76 -8.09 1.39
CA ILE A 30 -1.19 -8.63 2.69
C ILE A 30 0.01 -9.11 3.51
N LEU A 31 0.94 -9.85 2.89
CA LEU A 31 2.15 -10.37 3.55
C LEU A 31 3.13 -9.27 3.96
N LEU A 32 3.19 -8.16 3.22
CA LEU A 32 4.00 -7.00 3.60
C LEU A 32 3.34 -6.22 4.74
N LEU A 33 2.03 -6.04 4.68
CA LEU A 33 1.31 -5.20 5.62
C LEU A 33 1.02 -5.90 6.96
N GLN A 34 1.02 -7.24 7.01
CA GLN A 34 0.79 -7.99 8.26
C GLN A 34 1.84 -7.73 9.36
N GLU A 35 3.02 -7.22 9.01
CA GLU A 35 4.07 -6.87 9.97
C GLU A 35 3.70 -5.63 10.82
N PHE A 36 2.76 -4.82 10.34
CA PHE A 36 2.36 -3.57 11.00
C PHE A 36 1.03 -3.74 11.76
N ASP A 37 0.95 -3.18 12.98
CA ASP A 37 -0.32 -3.00 13.68
C ASP A 37 -0.96 -1.67 13.27
N PHE A 38 -1.96 -1.74 12.40
CA PHE A 38 -2.70 -0.56 11.96
C PHE A 38 -4.20 -0.80 11.81
N LYS A 39 -4.96 0.29 11.89
CA LYS A 39 -6.40 0.32 11.59
C LYS A 39 -6.65 1.14 10.34
N VAL A 40 -7.44 0.61 9.42
CA VAL A 40 -7.91 1.35 8.23
C VAL A 40 -9.23 2.05 8.54
N ILE A 41 -9.31 3.35 8.25
CA ILE A 41 -10.53 4.16 8.33
C ILE A 41 -10.81 4.74 6.94
N ASP A 42 -12.01 4.46 6.45
CA ASP A 42 -12.52 5.05 5.21
C ASP A 42 -12.92 6.51 5.48
N THR A 43 -12.47 7.42 4.61
CA THR A 43 -12.71 8.86 4.68
C THR A 43 -13.21 9.36 3.33
N ARG A 44 -13.91 10.48 3.30
CA ARG A 44 -14.30 11.06 2.01
C ARG A 44 -13.05 11.56 1.29
N GLY A 45 -12.96 11.35 -0.03
CA GLY A 45 -11.82 11.84 -0.82
C GLY A 45 -11.55 13.35 -0.64
N ALA A 46 -12.61 14.15 -0.45
CA ALA A 46 -12.49 15.58 -0.14
C ALA A 46 -11.77 15.87 1.20
N GLU A 47 -11.84 14.95 2.17
CA GLU A 47 -11.14 15.04 3.45
C GLU A 47 -9.70 14.51 3.35
N ASN A 48 -9.40 13.68 2.34
CA ASN A 48 -8.07 13.13 2.07
C ASN A 48 -7.19 14.06 1.20
N TYR A 49 -7.42 15.38 1.27
CA TYR A 49 -6.81 16.37 0.38
C TYR A 49 -5.28 16.35 0.43
N ALA A 50 -4.67 16.15 1.61
CA ALA A 50 -3.21 16.13 1.73
C ALA A 50 -2.60 15.00 0.90
N ALA A 51 -3.15 13.79 0.98
CA ALA A 51 -2.67 12.65 0.20
C ALA A 51 -2.99 12.83 -1.29
N ASP A 52 -4.17 13.34 -1.64
CA ASP A 52 -4.55 13.62 -3.04
C ASP A 52 -3.59 14.64 -3.67
N HIS A 53 -3.29 15.75 -2.99
CA HIS A 53 -2.32 16.74 -3.44
C HIS A 53 -0.91 16.16 -3.61
N LEU A 54 -0.44 15.35 -2.65
CA LEU A 54 0.87 14.71 -2.75
C LEU A 54 0.92 13.70 -3.90
N SER A 55 -0.15 12.95 -4.14
CA SER A 55 -0.22 11.99 -5.25
C SER A 55 -0.28 12.64 -6.62
N ARG A 56 -0.79 13.87 -6.71
CA ARG A 56 -0.87 14.67 -7.94
C ARG A 56 0.35 15.56 -8.14
N LEU A 57 1.27 15.60 -7.17
CA LEU A 57 2.48 16.39 -7.30
C LEU A 57 3.31 15.80 -8.45
N GLU A 58 3.61 16.63 -9.44
CA GLU A 58 4.38 16.18 -10.60
C GLU A 58 5.79 15.79 -10.15
N ASN A 59 6.07 14.49 -10.22
CA ASN A 59 7.42 13.99 -10.01
C ASN A 59 8.24 14.36 -11.26
N LEU A 60 9.10 15.37 -11.16
CA LEU A 60 10.06 15.72 -12.23
C LEU A 60 10.93 14.52 -12.67
N TYR A 61 11.03 13.49 -11.83
CA TYR A 61 11.75 12.24 -12.04
C TYR A 61 10.86 11.06 -12.52
N GLU A 62 9.56 11.22 -12.72
CA GLU A 62 8.68 10.12 -13.17
C GLU A 62 9.04 9.63 -14.59
N ASN A 63 9.64 10.48 -15.43
CA ASN A 63 10.20 10.07 -16.72
C ASN A 63 11.50 9.26 -16.61
N ILE A 64 12.07 9.13 -15.40
CA ILE A 64 13.28 8.35 -15.10
C ILE A 64 12.92 7.05 -14.36
N PHE A 65 11.81 7.07 -13.59
CA PHE A 65 11.33 5.92 -12.84
C PHE A 65 10.63 4.91 -13.78
N ASP A 66 11.39 3.97 -14.33
CA ASP A 66 10.80 2.83 -15.03
C ASP A 66 9.96 2.04 -14.01
N PRO A 67 8.65 1.77 -14.23
CA PRO A 67 7.84 0.97 -13.30
C PRO A 67 8.44 -0.39 -12.94
N LYS A 68 9.41 -0.86 -13.73
CA LYS A 68 10.23 -2.05 -13.48
C LYS A 68 11.26 -1.89 -12.34
N GLU A 69 11.56 -0.68 -11.88
CA GLU A 69 12.52 -0.43 -10.79
C GLU A 69 11.93 -0.56 -9.39
N ILE A 70 10.61 -0.68 -9.25
CA ILE A 70 10.04 -1.13 -7.98
C ILE A 70 10.49 -2.57 -7.80
N ASN A 71 11.50 -2.77 -6.95
CA ASN A 71 11.99 -4.08 -6.59
C ASN A 71 10.86 -4.85 -5.90
N GLU A 72 10.10 -5.64 -6.68
CA GLU A 72 9.02 -6.50 -6.19
C GLU A 72 9.55 -7.72 -5.41
N THR A 73 10.87 -7.89 -5.31
CA THR A 73 11.49 -9.02 -4.60
C THR A 73 11.28 -8.84 -3.10
N PHE A 74 10.62 -9.82 -2.47
CA PHE A 74 10.47 -9.81 -1.03
C PHE A 74 11.84 -10.05 -0.36
N PRO A 75 12.13 -9.39 0.78
CA PRO A 75 13.39 -9.60 1.51
C PRO A 75 13.66 -11.08 1.86
N LEU A 76 12.60 -11.89 1.97
CA LEU A 76 12.67 -13.33 2.27
C LEU A 76 12.85 -14.23 1.05
N GLU A 77 12.65 -13.75 -0.19
CA GLU A 77 12.86 -14.54 -1.41
C GLU A 77 14.34 -14.79 -1.70
N SER A 78 15.24 -13.92 -1.25
CA SER A 78 16.68 -14.04 -1.47
C SER A 78 17.42 -14.93 -0.46
N LEU A 79 16.77 -15.39 0.61
CA LEU A 79 17.41 -16.16 1.69
C LEU A 79 17.57 -17.66 1.40
N ASN A 80 17.08 -18.15 0.25
CA ASN A 80 17.16 -19.56 -0.16
C ASN A 80 18.09 -19.80 -1.37
N LYS A 81 19.13 -18.98 -1.56
CA LYS A 81 20.15 -19.20 -2.61
C LYS A 81 21.47 -19.65 -2.03
#